data_AF-A0A9N9HPC5-F1
#
_entry.id   AF-A0A9N9HPC5-F1
#
_cell.length_a   1.000
_cell.length_b   1.000
_cell.length_c   1.000
_cell.angle_alpha   90.00
_cell.angle_beta   90.00
_cell.angle_gamma   90.00
#
_symmetry.space_group_name_H-M   'P 1'
#
loop_
_entity.id
_entity.type
_entity.pdbx_description
1 polymer ?
#
loop_
_entity_poly.entity_id
_entity_poly.type
_entity_poly.pdbx_seq_one_letter_code
_entity_poly.pdbx_strand_id
1 'polypeptide(L)'
;HLRGIEPSYLHRILRHIVYEKTGEVPNAKYDKDKVFMICMTVHWKDDLEPLKQICLINVKIALDSHLITIVCGFQTDLLKAFALY
;
A
#
# COMPACT_ATOMS: atom_id res chain seq x y z
N HIS A 1 27.14 17.98 -0.13
CA HIS A 1 26.34 19.22 -0.10
C HIS A 1 24.89 18.81 -0.34
N LEU A 2 24.16 18.50 0.72
CA LEU A 2 22.74 18.13 0.66
C LEU A 2 21.95 19.41 0.37
N ARG A 3 21.69 19.67 -0.91
CA ARG A 3 20.78 20.75 -1.33
C ARG A 3 19.43 20.48 -0.68
N GLY A 4 18.88 21.52 -0.06
CA GLY A 4 17.61 21.49 0.65
C GLY A 4 16.52 20.81 -0.17
N ILE A 5 15.92 19.78 0.41
CA ILE A 5 14.68 19.21 -0.07
C ILE A 5 13.61 20.23 0.33
N GLU A 6 13.17 21.07 -0.60
CA GLU A 6 11.96 21.84 -0.36
C GLU A 6 10.78 20.87 -0.13
N PRO A 7 9.87 21.15 0.82
CA PRO A 7 8.68 20.33 1.05
C PRO A 7 7.78 20.17 -0.20
N SER A 8 7.98 20.98 -1.23
CA SER A 8 7.29 20.91 -2.52
C SER A 8 7.66 19.69 -3.37
N TYR A 9 8.80 19.04 -3.09
CA TYR A 9 9.25 17.78 -3.70
C TYR A 9 8.75 16.53 -2.96
N LEU A 10 7.89 16.71 -1.94
CA LEU A 10 7.45 15.60 -1.11
C LEU A 10 6.64 14.57 -1.91
N HIS A 11 6.88 13.32 -1.54
CA HIS A 11 6.57 12.11 -2.26
C HIS A 11 5.10 11.98 -2.71
N ARG A 12 4.88 11.51 -3.95
CA ARG A 12 3.58 11.01 -4.39
C ARG A 12 3.41 9.58 -3.85
N ILE A 13 2.38 9.37 -3.03
CA ILE A 13 2.01 8.03 -2.55
C ILE A 13 0.83 7.52 -3.38
N LEU A 14 1.10 6.53 -4.23
CA LEU A 14 0.07 5.78 -4.92
C LEU A 14 -0.39 4.62 -4.03
N ARG A 15 -1.70 4.41 -3.96
CA ARG A 15 -2.31 3.38 -3.10
C ARG A 15 -3.21 2.49 -3.94
N HIS A 16 -2.96 1.19 -3.86
CA HIS A 16 -3.78 0.17 -4.46
C HIS A 16 -4.36 -0.70 -3.35
N ILE A 17 -5.67 -0.58 -3.14
CA ILE A 17 -6.42 -1.37 -2.16
C ILE A 17 -7.07 -2.52 -2.91
N VAL A 18 -6.83 -3.74 -2.44
CA VAL A 18 -7.37 -4.95 -3.04
C VAL A 18 -8.26 -5.67 -2.03
N TYR A 19 -9.46 -6.01 -2.50
CA TYR A 19 -10.49 -6.69 -1.75
C TYR A 19 -10.55 -8.16 -2.14
N GLU A 20 -10.95 -9.00 -1.19
CA GLU A 20 -11.15 -10.42 -1.44
C GLU A 20 -12.16 -10.62 -2.58
N LYS A 21 -11.82 -11.51 -3.53
CA LYS A 21 -12.57 -11.60 -4.78
C LYS A 21 -13.88 -12.36 -4.56
N THR A 22 -14.99 -11.64 -4.55
CA THR A 22 -16.35 -12.20 -4.46
C THR A 22 -17.06 -12.29 -5.80
N GLY A 23 -16.42 -11.81 -6.89
CA GLY A 23 -17.01 -11.78 -8.25
C GLY A 23 -17.82 -10.51 -8.55
N GLU A 24 -18.09 -9.69 -7.53
CA GLU A 24 -18.79 -8.42 -7.63
C GLU A 24 -17.82 -7.24 -7.42
N VAL A 25 -18.26 -6.02 -7.74
CA VAL A 25 -17.48 -4.81 -7.43
C VAL A 25 -17.51 -4.60 -5.91
N PRO A 26 -16.36 -4.57 -5.23
CA PRO A 26 -16.31 -4.41 -3.78
C PRO A 26 -16.88 -3.07 -3.32
N ASN A 27 -17.59 -3.08 -2.20
CA ASN A 27 -18.17 -1.91 -1.56
C ASN A 27 -17.81 -1.90 -0.06
N ALA A 28 -17.09 -0.87 0.36
CA ALA A 28 -16.58 -0.73 1.73
C ALA A 28 -17.66 -0.69 2.82
N LYS A 29 -18.95 -0.53 2.46
CA LYS A 29 -20.07 -0.59 3.41
C LYS A 29 -20.44 -2.03 3.80
N TYR A 30 -20.01 -3.04 3.04
CA TYR A 30 -20.35 -4.43 3.31
C TYR A 30 -19.21 -5.12 4.06
N ASP A 31 -19.53 -5.72 5.20
CA ASP A 31 -18.55 -6.43 6.02
C ASP A 31 -17.88 -7.59 5.29
N LYS A 32 -18.53 -8.16 4.27
CA LYS A 32 -17.97 -9.24 3.44
C LYS A 32 -16.86 -8.78 2.51
N ASP A 33 -16.83 -7.50 2.15
CA ASP A 33 -15.82 -6.95 1.25
C ASP A 33 -14.58 -6.58 2.06
N LYS A 34 -13.80 -7.62 2.37
CA LYS A 34 -12.60 -7.52 3.20
C LYS A 34 -11.39 -7.08 2.37
N VAL A 35 -10.69 -6.06 2.86
CA VAL A 35 -9.37 -5.69 2.32
C VAL A 35 -8.37 -6.73 2.78
N PHE A 36 -7.68 -7.36 1.84
CA PHE A 36 -6.63 -8.33 2.17
C PHE A 36 -5.23 -7.84 1.79
N MET A 37 -5.14 -6.79 0.96
CA MET A 37 -3.86 -6.24 0.50
C MET A 37 -3.97 -4.73 0.26
N ILE A 38 -2.98 -3.99 0.76
CA ILE A 38 -2.74 -2.58 0.41
C ILE A 38 -1.30 -2.46 -0.04
N CYS A 39 -1.09 -2.13 -1.31
CA CYS A 39 0.23 -1.77 -1.79
C CYS A 39 0.35 -0.25 -1.93
N MET A 40 1.48 0.27 -1.47
CA MET A 40 1.84 1.68 -1.49
C MET A 40 3.13 1.84 -2.27
N THR A 41 3.14 2.81 -3.18
CA THR A 41 4.34 3.17 -3.91
C THR A 41 4.68 4.63 -3.66
N VAL A 42 5.92 4.86 -3.26
CA VAL A 42 6.48 6.17 -2.95
C VAL A 42 7.33 6.59 -4.14
N HIS A 43 6.97 7.70 -4.77
CA HIS A 43 7.72 8.32 -5.86
C HIS A 43 8.16 9.73 -5.48
N TRP A 44 9.23 10.23 -6.09
CA TRP A 44 9.41 11.67 -6.18
C TRP A 44 8.31 12.26 -7.06
N LYS A 45 7.90 13.50 -6.79
CA LYS A 45 6.77 14.13 -7.49
C LYS A 45 6.88 14.08 -9.03
N ASP A 46 8.10 14.27 -9.54
CA ASP A 46 8.40 14.37 -10.97
C ASP A 46 9.09 13.13 -11.54
N ASP A 47 9.21 12.05 -10.75
CA ASP A 47 9.88 10.81 -11.15
C ASP A 47 8.86 9.68 -11.37
N LEU A 48 9.03 8.97 -12.48
CA LEU A 48 8.22 7.80 -12.80
C LEU A 48 8.75 6.55 -12.07
N GLU A 49 10.03 6.54 -11.71
CA GLU A 49 10.62 5.42 -10.99
C GLU A 49 10.23 5.44 -9.50
N PRO A 50 9.78 4.30 -8.95
CA PRO A 50 9.40 4.20 -7.56
C PRO A 50 10.64 4.16 -6.66
N LEU A 51 10.71 5.09 -5.70
CA LEU A 51 11.75 5.08 -4.67
C LEU A 51 11.58 3.88 -3.72
N LYS A 52 10.33 3.57 -3.37
CA LYS A 52 10.01 2.46 -2.46
C LYS A 52 8.62 1.90 -2.77
N GLN A 53 8.53 0.58 -2.75
CA GLN A 53 7.26 -0.13 -2.82
C GLN A 53 7.08 -0.98 -1.56
N ILE A 54 5.94 -0.80 -0.90
CA ILE A 54 5.58 -1.51 0.32
C ILE A 54 4.24 -2.18 0.06
N CYS A 55 4.10 -3.45 0.42
CA CYS A 55 2.81 -4.11 0.41
C CYS A 55 2.46 -4.69 1.78
N LEU A 56 1.33 -4.26 2.31
CA LEU A 56 0.73 -4.73 3.55
C LEU A 56 -0.28 -5.81 3.18
N ILE A 57 -0.09 -7.03 3.68
CA ILE A 57 -0.95 -8.16 3.36
C ILE A 57 -1.49 -8.83 4.61
N ASN A 58 -2.73 -9.29 4.51
CA ASN A 58 -3.36 -10.05 5.58
C ASN A 58 -2.90 -11.52 5.57
N VAL A 59 -2.78 -12.10 4.36
CA VAL A 59 -2.40 -13.50 4.13
C VAL A 59 -1.15 -13.53 3.28
N LYS A 60 -0.23 -14.46 3.57
CA LYS A 60 1.01 -14.62 2.80
C LYS A 60 0.66 -15.07 1.37
N ILE A 61 1.08 -14.26 0.40
CA ILE A 61 0.94 -14.52 -1.02
C ILE A 61 2.31 -14.41 -1.69
N ALA A 62 2.47 -15.06 -2.84
CA ALA A 62 3.65 -14.86 -3.66
C ALA A 62 3.62 -13.44 -4.23
N LEU A 63 4.56 -12.61 -3.80
CA LEU A 63 4.75 -11.24 -4.27
C LEU A 63 6.10 -11.12 -4.94
N ASP A 64 6.23 -10.09 -5.77
CA ASP A 64 7.49 -9.73 -6.41
C ASP A 64 8.57 -9.43 -5.34
N SER A 65 9.79 -9.89 -5.59
CA SER A 65 10.95 -9.69 -4.70
C SER A 65 11.35 -8.22 -4.51
N HIS A 66 10.96 -7.33 -5.41
CA HIS A 66 11.23 -5.90 -5.33
C HIS A 66 10.34 -5.16 -4.30
N LEU A 67 9.32 -5.84 -3.76
CA LEU A 67 8.37 -5.29 -2.79
C LEU A 67 8.79 -5.59 -1.35
N ILE A 68 8.78 -4.57 -0.49
CA ILE A 68 8.84 -4.79 0.95
C ILE A 68 7.47 -5.30 1.41
N THR A 69 7.39 -6.57 1.79
CA THR A 69 6.14 -7.21 2.20
C THR A 69 6.03 -7.28 3.73
N ILE A 70 4.92 -6.79 4.28
CA ILE A 70 4.60 -6.87 5.71
C ILE A 70 3.30 -7.67 5.89
N VAL A 71 3.38 -8.77 6.63
CA VAL A 71 2.22 -9.63 6.94
C VAL A 71 1.58 -9.19 8.26
N CYS A 72 0.30 -8.82 8.23
CA CYS A 72 -0.42 -8.24 9.37
C CYS A 72 -1.37 -9.21 10.08
N GLY A 73 -1.72 -10.35 9.47
CA GLY A 73 -2.51 -11.42 10.09
C GLY A 73 -4.02 -11.19 10.19
N PHE A 74 -4.48 -9.95 10.44
CA PHE A 74 -5.90 -9.54 10.31
C PHE A 74 -6.10 -8.20 9.57
N GLN A 75 -7.29 -7.98 8.98
CA GLN A 75 -7.64 -6.73 8.28
C GLN A 75 -7.48 -5.50 9.19
N THR A 76 -7.84 -5.61 10.47
CA THR A 76 -7.70 -4.51 11.43
C THR A 76 -6.25 -4.07 11.60
N ASP A 77 -5.32 -5.02 11.64
CA ASP A 77 -3.91 -4.73 11.82
C ASP A 77 -3.28 -4.24 10.52
N LEU A 78 -3.76 -4.72 9.38
CA LEU A 78 -3.44 -4.18 8.06
C LEU A 78 -3.86 -2.70 7.94
N LEU A 79 -5.07 -2.35 8.40
CA LEU A 79 -5.55 -0.96 8.37
C LEU A 79 -4.81 -0.06 9.36
N LYS A 80 -4.46 -0.57 10.55
CA LYS A 80 -3.61 0.15 11.52
C LYS A 80 -2.21 0.38 10.96
N ALA A 81 -1.59 -0.65 10.37
CA ALA A 81 -0.28 -0.53 9.73
C ALA A 81 -0.32 0.51 8.61
N PHE A 82 -1.38 0.51 7.80
CA PHE A 82 -1.59 1.52 6.77
C PHE A 82 -1.71 2.94 7.33
N ALA A 83 -2.39 3.14 8.46
CA ALA A 83 -2.53 4.47 9.09
C ALA A 83 -1.21 5.01 9.70
N LEU A 84 -0.20 4.15 9.90
CA LEU A 84 1.09 4.51 10.48
C LEU A 84 2.17 4.82 9.43
N TYR A 85 1.92 4.53 8.15
CA TYR A 85 2.81 4.78 7.02
C TYR A 85 2.38 6.02 6.22
#